data_AF-A0A359LJ44-F1
#
_entry.id   AF-A0A359LJ44-F1
#
_cell.length_a   1.000
_cell.length_b   1.000
_cell.length_c   1.000
_cell.angle_alpha   90.00
_cell.angle_beta   90.00
_cell.angle_gamma   90.00
#
_symmetry.space_group_name_H-M   'P 1'
#
loop_
_entity.id
_entity.type
_entity.pdbx_description
1 polymer ?
#
loop_
_entity_poly.entity_id
_entity_poly.type
_entity_poly.pdbx_seq_one_letter_code
_entity_poly.pdbx_strand_id
1 'polypeptide(L)'
;MKNLEELKKIRERVRKDLELRTGKHRIRIVVCLGTCSIAAGARETMNTLVDLISKSNRTDIIVTTSGCAGFCEQEPMIQVYVEDKEPVVYGKVDSKTAEEIFEKHILNNQIVEKYLFSKENILIPVEERDGNTEVEKTWDKITACQEAERCLRCEYKKEEESEEL
;
A
#
# COMPACT_ATOMS: atom_id res chain seq x y z
N MET A 1 12.73 19.28 -36.71
CA MET A 1 12.79 20.21 -35.55
C MET A 1 11.41 20.28 -34.94
N LYS A 2 11.28 20.09 -33.61
CA LYS A 2 9.97 20.23 -32.94
C LYS A 2 9.56 21.71 -32.95
N ASN A 3 8.31 21.99 -33.30
CA ASN A 3 7.78 23.35 -33.46
C ASN A 3 7.64 24.05 -32.08
N LEU A 4 7.79 25.37 -32.04
CA LEU A 4 7.70 26.21 -30.82
C LEU A 4 6.39 25.98 -30.05
N GLU A 5 5.29 25.72 -30.75
CA GLU A 5 3.99 25.38 -30.16
C GLU A 5 3.94 23.99 -29.53
N GLU A 6 4.62 23.00 -30.12
CA GLU A 6 4.70 21.66 -29.55
C GLU A 6 5.52 21.67 -28.25
N LEU A 7 6.63 22.43 -28.24
CA LEU A 7 7.44 22.61 -27.04
C LEU A 7 6.66 23.29 -25.91
N LYS A 8 5.83 24.30 -26.21
CA LYS A 8 4.93 24.93 -25.22
C LYS A 8 3.91 23.94 -24.66
N LYS A 9 3.25 23.16 -25.53
CA LYS A 9 2.27 22.13 -25.11
C LYS A 9 2.90 21.04 -24.23
N ILE A 10 4.11 20.60 -24.57
CA ILE A 10 4.84 19.60 -23.77
C ILE A 10 5.20 20.17 -22.39
N ARG A 11 5.72 21.41 -22.33
CA ARG A 11 6.07 22.07 -21.07
C ARG A 11 4.85 22.25 -20.15
N GLU A 12 3.73 22.68 -20.71
CA GLU A 12 2.45 22.82 -20.00
C GLU A 12 1.96 21.48 -19.43
N ARG A 13 2.00 20.41 -20.22
CA ARG A 13 1.60 19.07 -19.79
C ARG A 13 2.47 18.56 -18.65
N VAL A 14 3.79 18.69 -18.77
CA VAL A 14 4.75 18.24 -17.75
C VAL A 14 4.63 19.07 -16.47
N ARG A 15 4.38 20.38 -16.56
CA ARG A 15 4.12 21.21 -15.37
C ARG A 15 2.85 20.78 -14.63
N LYS A 16 1.74 20.56 -15.35
CA LYS A 16 0.51 20.07 -14.75
C LYS A 16 0.69 18.70 -14.10
N ASP A 17 1.40 17.78 -14.75
CA ASP A 17 1.71 16.46 -14.18
C ASP A 17 2.61 16.55 -12.94
N LEU A 18 3.57 17.49 -12.90
CA LEU A 18 4.37 17.77 -11.71
C LEU A 18 3.55 18.38 -10.57
N GLU A 19 2.71 19.38 -10.84
CA GLU A 19 1.79 19.97 -9.85
C GLU A 19 0.82 18.93 -9.29
N LEU A 20 0.37 17.99 -10.12
CA LEU A 20 -0.46 16.85 -9.71
C LEU A 20 0.28 15.80 -8.86
N ARG A 21 1.60 15.89 -8.72
CA ARG A 21 2.43 14.96 -7.92
C ARG A 21 3.08 15.63 -6.70
N THR A 22 3.33 16.93 -6.78
CA THR A 22 4.04 17.72 -5.74
C THR A 22 3.17 18.78 -5.08
N GLY A 23 1.94 18.99 -5.54
CA GLY A 23 0.99 19.91 -4.93
C GLY A 23 0.51 19.43 -3.55
N LYS A 24 0.01 20.36 -2.74
CA LYS A 24 -0.81 20.01 -1.57
C LYS A 24 -2.12 19.39 -2.08
N HIS A 25 -2.16 18.07 -2.18
CA HIS A 25 -3.40 17.34 -2.44
C HIS A 25 -4.20 17.29 -1.14
N ARG A 26 -5.41 17.84 -1.18
CA ARG A 26 -6.32 17.83 -0.03
C ARG A 26 -6.80 16.43 0.31
N ILE A 27 -6.92 15.57 -0.70
CA ILE A 27 -7.37 14.19 -0.54
C ILE A 27 -6.40 13.25 -1.25
N ARG A 28 -5.90 12.25 -0.53
CA ARG A 28 -5.07 11.18 -1.07
C ARG A 28 -5.73 9.84 -0.83
N ILE A 29 -5.97 9.11 -1.91
CA ILE A 29 -6.54 7.77 -1.89
C ILE A 29 -5.40 6.79 -2.16
N VAL A 30 -5.24 5.80 -1.30
CA VAL A 30 -4.22 4.76 -1.41
C VAL A 30 -4.92 3.43 -1.65
N VAL A 31 -4.66 2.79 -2.79
CA VAL A 31 -5.20 1.47 -3.13
C VAL A 31 -4.13 0.42 -2.87
N CYS A 32 -4.46 -0.65 -2.15
CA CYS A 32 -3.56 -1.77 -1.95
C CYS A 32 -3.55 -2.66 -3.20
N LEU A 33 -2.35 -2.87 -3.76
CA LEU A 33 -2.08 -3.70 -4.93
C LEU A 33 -1.06 -4.80 -4.58
N GLY A 34 -1.31 -5.53 -3.50
CA GLY A 34 -0.62 -6.80 -3.24
C GLY A 34 -1.10 -7.90 -4.19
N THR A 35 -0.44 -9.06 -4.15
CA THR A 35 -0.83 -10.22 -4.98
C THR A 35 -2.28 -10.64 -4.72
N CYS A 36 -2.66 -10.75 -3.45
CA CYS A 36 -4.01 -11.10 -3.04
C CYS A 36 -5.00 -9.99 -3.43
N SER A 37 -4.64 -8.71 -3.27
CA SER A 37 -5.51 -7.60 -3.68
C SER A 37 -5.74 -7.56 -5.19
N ILE A 38 -4.70 -7.82 -5.99
CA ILE A 38 -4.83 -7.93 -7.45
C ILE A 38 -5.76 -9.09 -7.83
N ALA A 39 -5.63 -10.23 -7.17
CA ALA A 39 -6.51 -11.39 -7.39
C ALA A 39 -7.96 -11.10 -6.98
N ALA A 40 -8.17 -10.29 -5.95
CA ALA A 40 -9.48 -9.85 -5.48
C ALA A 40 -10.12 -8.73 -6.32
N GLY A 41 -9.46 -8.25 -7.38
CA GLY A 41 -10.01 -7.25 -8.29
C GLY A 41 -9.56 -5.80 -8.04
N ALA A 42 -8.52 -5.56 -7.25
CA ALA A 42 -8.06 -4.20 -6.92
C ALA A 42 -7.67 -3.35 -8.16
N ARG A 43 -7.33 -3.98 -9.29
CA ARG A 43 -7.08 -3.26 -10.56
C ARG A 43 -8.33 -2.59 -11.11
N GLU A 44 -9.49 -3.24 -10.99
CA GLU A 44 -10.76 -2.69 -11.44
C GLU A 44 -11.14 -1.51 -10.55
N THR A 45 -11.05 -1.68 -9.24
CA THR A 45 -11.23 -0.62 -8.23
C THR A 45 -10.33 0.60 -8.52
N MET A 46 -9.05 0.36 -8.81
CA MET A 46 -8.10 1.42 -9.17
C MET A 46 -8.53 2.18 -10.44
N ASN A 47 -8.89 1.46 -11.50
CA ASN A 47 -9.33 2.08 -12.76
C ASN A 47 -10.60 2.90 -12.57
N THR A 48 -11.58 2.37 -11.84
CA THR A 48 -12.81 3.10 -11.49
C THR A 48 -12.50 4.40 -10.77
N LEU A 49 -11.60 4.40 -9.78
CA LEU A 49 -11.21 5.62 -9.07
C LEU A 49 -10.52 6.64 -9.99
N VAL A 50 -9.64 6.21 -10.89
CA VAL A 50 -8.97 7.09 -11.87
C VAL A 50 -10.00 7.73 -12.81
N ASP A 51 -10.98 6.95 -13.28
CA ASP A 51 -12.04 7.44 -14.15
C ASP A 51 -12.95 8.45 -13.43
N LEU A 52 -13.29 8.18 -12.17
CA LEU A 52 -14.10 9.08 -11.35
C LEU A 52 -13.38 10.41 -11.06
N ILE A 53 -12.09 10.37 -10.73
CA ILE A 53 -11.27 11.56 -10.56
C ILE A 53 -11.25 12.38 -11.85
N SER A 54 -11.02 11.71 -12.99
CA SER A 54 -11.01 12.36 -14.31
C SER A 54 -12.34 13.02 -14.65
N LYS A 55 -13.47 12.38 -14.32
CA LYS A 55 -14.82 12.93 -14.52
C LYS A 55 -15.15 14.08 -13.57
N SER A 56 -14.58 14.07 -12.36
CA SER A 56 -14.84 15.10 -11.35
C SER A 56 -14.17 16.45 -11.64
N ASN A 57 -13.20 16.50 -12.58
CA ASN A 57 -12.37 17.68 -12.87
C ASN A 57 -11.68 18.30 -11.63
N ARG A 58 -11.53 17.53 -10.55
CA ARG A 58 -10.85 17.97 -9.33
C ARG A 58 -9.36 17.63 -9.39
N THR A 59 -8.52 18.63 -9.20
CA THR A 59 -7.04 18.50 -9.21
C THR A 59 -6.45 18.32 -7.82
N ASP A 60 -7.27 18.42 -6.76
CA ASP A 60 -6.86 18.30 -5.36
C ASP A 60 -7.03 16.88 -4.79
N ILE A 61 -7.43 15.92 -5.63
CA ILE A 61 -7.54 14.50 -5.32
C ILE A 61 -6.44 13.75 -6.06
N ILE A 62 -5.68 12.92 -5.35
CA ILE A 62 -4.69 12.02 -5.94
C ILE A 62 -4.99 10.57 -5.56
N VAL A 63 -4.84 9.66 -6.53
CA VAL A 63 -4.86 8.22 -6.31
C VAL A 63 -3.43 7.69 -6.39
N THR A 64 -3.05 6.89 -5.40
CA THR A 64 -1.72 6.26 -5.30
C THR A 64 -1.87 4.80 -4.97
N THR A 65 -0.82 4.02 -5.25
CA THR A 65 -0.82 2.58 -5.00
C THR A 65 0.12 2.26 -3.84
N SER A 66 -0.21 1.20 -3.10
CA SER A 66 0.61 0.63 -2.04
C SER A 66 0.73 -0.88 -2.22
N GLY A 67 1.66 -1.50 -1.49
CA GLY A 67 1.83 -2.95 -1.48
C GLY A 67 0.73 -3.69 -0.70
N CYS A 68 1.08 -4.85 -0.15
CA CYS A 68 0.18 -5.64 0.67
C CYS A 68 -0.16 -4.93 1.99
N ALA A 69 -1.44 -4.91 2.37
CA ALA A 69 -1.91 -4.36 3.65
C ALA A 69 -1.81 -5.35 4.83
N GLY A 70 -1.60 -6.65 4.55
CA GLY A 70 -1.56 -7.71 5.56
C GLY A 70 -2.92 -8.27 5.97
N PHE A 71 -4.01 -7.85 5.31
CA PHE A 71 -5.38 -8.26 5.62
C PHE A 71 -6.08 -8.86 4.39
N CYS A 72 -5.63 -10.03 3.94
CA CYS A 72 -6.10 -10.66 2.70
C CYS A 72 -7.64 -10.85 2.65
N GLU A 73 -8.29 -11.08 3.81
CA GLU A 73 -9.75 -11.24 3.88
C GLU A 73 -10.54 -9.95 3.58
N GLN A 74 -9.89 -8.80 3.74
CA GLN A 74 -10.51 -7.48 3.58
C GLN A 74 -10.12 -6.82 2.25
N GLU A 75 -9.45 -7.55 1.37
CA GLU A 75 -9.08 -7.04 0.06
C GLU A 75 -10.23 -7.10 -0.95
N PRO A 76 -10.30 -6.19 -1.93
CA PRO A 76 -9.44 -5.02 -2.10
C PRO A 76 -9.63 -3.97 -1.00
N MET A 77 -8.53 -3.36 -0.56
CA MET A 77 -8.53 -2.35 0.50
C MET A 77 -8.12 -1.00 -0.04
N ILE A 78 -8.79 0.07 0.42
CA ILE A 78 -8.40 1.45 0.13
C ILE A 78 -8.29 2.26 1.42
N GLN A 79 -7.39 3.23 1.43
CA GLN A 79 -7.23 4.18 2.52
C GLN A 79 -7.43 5.59 1.99
N VAL A 80 -8.31 6.36 2.62
CA VAL A 80 -8.61 7.73 2.25
C VAL A 80 -8.01 8.66 3.31
N TYR A 81 -7.06 9.47 2.89
CA TYR A 81 -6.43 10.52 3.68
C TYR A 81 -7.05 11.84 3.28
N VAL A 82 -7.68 12.52 4.22
CA VAL A 82 -8.19 13.89 4.05
C VAL A 82 -7.36 14.81 4.94
N GLU A 83 -7.02 15.99 4.44
CA GLU A 83 -6.29 17.00 5.21
C GLU A 83 -6.96 17.25 6.57
N ASP A 84 -6.14 17.28 7.64
CA ASP A 84 -6.55 17.49 9.04
C ASP A 84 -7.54 16.46 9.61
N LYS A 85 -7.61 15.25 9.02
CA LYS A 85 -8.45 14.15 9.52
C LYS A 85 -7.68 12.85 9.67
N GLU A 86 -8.21 11.98 10.53
CA GLU A 86 -7.72 10.62 10.64
C GLU A 86 -7.97 9.84 9.34
N PRO A 87 -7.02 8.98 8.92
CA PRO A 87 -7.17 8.19 7.73
C PRO A 87 -8.30 7.16 7.92
N VAL A 88 -9.17 7.07 6.91
CA VAL A 88 -10.28 6.14 6.91
C VAL A 88 -9.92 4.96 6.01
N VAL A 89 -10.05 3.74 6.52
CA VAL A 89 -9.75 2.51 5.79
C VAL A 89 -11.05 1.80 5.43
N TYR A 90 -11.14 1.34 4.18
CA TYR A 90 -12.26 0.57 3.68
C TYR A 90 -11.79 -0.79 3.17
N GLY A 91 -12.50 -1.85 3.56
CA GLY A 91 -12.27 -3.21 3.10
C GLY A 91 -13.33 -3.68 2.10
N LYS A 92 -13.01 -4.77 1.38
CA LYS A 92 -13.91 -5.46 0.43
C LYS A 92 -14.47 -4.51 -0.64
N VAL A 93 -13.59 -3.67 -1.18
CA VAL A 93 -13.94 -2.59 -2.10
C VAL A 93 -13.97 -3.09 -3.54
N ASP A 94 -15.17 -3.26 -4.09
CA ASP A 94 -15.42 -3.45 -5.52
C ASP A 94 -15.63 -2.10 -6.25
N SER A 95 -15.81 -2.14 -7.57
CA SER A 95 -16.02 -0.93 -8.39
C SER A 95 -17.23 -0.11 -7.95
N LYS A 96 -18.35 -0.75 -7.57
CA LYS A 96 -19.57 -0.07 -7.11
C LYS A 96 -19.37 0.60 -5.75
N THR A 97 -18.69 -0.09 -4.86
CA THR A 97 -18.31 0.40 -3.55
C THR A 97 -17.35 1.59 -3.69
N ALA A 98 -16.42 1.53 -4.64
CA ALA A 98 -15.52 2.65 -4.95
C ALA A 98 -16.28 3.88 -5.44
N GLU A 99 -17.28 3.72 -6.31
CA GLU A 99 -18.18 4.80 -6.74
C GLU A 99 -18.92 5.42 -5.54
N GLU A 100 -19.50 4.59 -4.67
CA GLU A 100 -20.22 5.07 -3.49
C GLU A 100 -19.30 5.83 -2.51
N ILE A 101 -18.09 5.32 -2.27
CA ILE A 101 -17.09 5.98 -1.42
C ILE A 101 -16.63 7.29 -2.06
N PHE A 102 -16.46 7.33 -3.39
CA PHE A 102 -16.09 8.54 -4.10
C PHE A 102 -17.14 9.64 -3.97
N GLU A 103 -18.41 9.31 -4.21
CA GLU A 103 -19.49 10.28 -4.10
C GLU A 103 -19.74 10.74 -2.66
N LYS A 104 -19.85 9.80 -1.71
CA LYS A 104 -20.20 10.14 -0.33
C LYS A 104 -19.02 10.70 0.44
N HIS A 105 -17.90 9.98 0.49
CA HIS A 105 -16.78 10.36 1.33
C HIS A 105 -15.90 11.41 0.66
N ILE A 106 -15.47 11.16 -0.58
CA ILE A 106 -14.47 12.03 -1.23
C ILE A 106 -15.09 13.37 -1.67
N LEU A 107 -16.29 13.36 -2.24
CA LEU A 107 -16.96 14.59 -2.68
C LEU A 107 -17.77 15.28 -1.57
N ASN A 108 -18.56 14.51 -0.81
CA ASN A 108 -19.50 15.06 0.19
C ASN A 108 -19.00 14.98 1.64
N ASN A 109 -17.80 14.45 1.88
CA ASN A 109 -17.21 14.34 3.22
C ASN A 109 -18.07 13.52 4.21
N GLN A 110 -18.82 12.53 3.70
CA GLN A 110 -19.65 11.60 4.46
C GLN A 110 -19.04 10.19 4.45
N ILE A 111 -18.66 9.70 5.62
CA ILE A 111 -18.04 8.38 5.78
C ILE A 111 -19.08 7.29 5.50
N VAL A 112 -18.72 6.31 4.66
CA VAL A 112 -19.57 5.15 4.37
C VAL A 112 -19.32 4.05 5.40
N GLU A 113 -20.04 4.10 6.51
CA GLU A 113 -19.81 3.22 7.68
C GLU A 113 -19.84 1.72 7.36
N LYS A 114 -20.68 1.29 6.41
CA LYS A 114 -20.87 -0.13 6.09
C LYS A 114 -19.61 -0.83 5.55
N TYR A 115 -18.64 -0.07 5.03
CA TYR A 115 -17.39 -0.60 4.47
C TYR A 115 -16.17 -0.31 5.35
N LEU A 116 -16.37 0.36 6.50
CA LEU A 116 -15.28 0.73 7.38
C LEU A 116 -14.54 -0.52 7.86
N PHE A 117 -13.23 -0.49 7.69
CA PHE A 117 -12.33 -1.43 8.32
C PHE A 117 -11.59 -0.69 9.42
N SER A 118 -12.02 -0.88 10.67
CA SER A 118 -11.24 -0.43 11.82
C SER A 118 -10.23 -1.51 12.14
N LYS A 119 -8.94 -1.18 12.05
CA LYS A 119 -7.92 -1.97 12.74
C LYS A 119 -8.11 -1.66 14.22
N GLU A 120 -8.96 -2.40 14.91
CA GLU A 120 -8.75 -2.56 16.34
C GLU A 120 -7.30 -2.99 16.49
N ASN A 121 -6.51 -2.17 17.17
CA ASN A 121 -5.16 -2.54 17.52
C ASN A 121 -5.30 -3.73 18.47
N ILE A 122 -5.35 -4.94 17.92
CA ILE A 122 -5.04 -6.19 18.63
C ILE A 122 -3.51 -6.22 18.82
N LEU A 123 -2.93 -5.09 19.21
CA LEU A 123 -1.64 -5.09 19.86
C LEU A 123 -1.97 -5.43 21.29
N ILE A 124 -1.79 -6.70 21.63
CA ILE A 124 -1.73 -7.12 23.02
C ILE A 124 -0.68 -6.18 23.67
N PRO A 125 -1.05 -5.46 24.75
CA PRO A 125 -0.12 -4.68 25.56
C PRO A 125 1.15 -5.49 25.79
N VAL A 126 2.32 -4.85 25.76
CA VAL A 126 3.60 -5.59 25.90
C VAL A 126 3.62 -6.40 27.20
N GLU A 127 2.92 -5.90 28.22
CA GLU A 127 2.72 -6.51 29.53
C GLU A 127 1.91 -7.82 29.51
N GLU A 128 1.05 -8.02 28.50
CA GLU A 128 0.18 -9.19 28.34
C GLU A 128 0.76 -10.24 27.37
N ARG A 129 1.96 -9.99 26.83
CA ARG A 129 2.68 -10.95 25.97
C ARG A 129 3.39 -11.99 26.83
N ASP A 130 2.68 -13.05 27.19
CA ASP A 130 3.32 -14.26 27.71
C ASP A 130 4.07 -14.95 26.57
N GLY A 131 5.41 -14.82 26.54
CA GLY A 131 6.26 -15.68 25.69
C GLY A 131 6.99 -15.04 24.51
N ASN A 132 7.49 -13.80 24.62
CA ASN A 132 8.49 -13.30 23.65
C ASN A 132 9.82 -14.08 23.65
N THR A 133 9.98 -15.07 24.51
CA THR A 133 11.19 -15.89 24.65
C THR A 133 11.49 -16.75 23.41
N GLU A 134 10.54 -17.00 22.50
CA GLU A 134 10.81 -17.76 21.28
C GLU A 134 11.48 -16.94 20.17
N VAL A 135 11.14 -15.65 20.05
CA VAL A 135 11.68 -14.75 19.01
C VAL A 135 13.10 -14.29 19.33
N GLU A 136 13.51 -14.36 20.60
CA GLU A 136 14.86 -14.03 21.07
C GLU A 136 15.78 -15.24 21.29
N LYS A 137 15.32 -16.47 21.03
CA LYS A 137 16.24 -17.62 21.03
C LYS A 137 17.14 -17.51 19.82
N THR A 138 18.34 -16.98 20.04
CA THR A 138 19.48 -17.14 19.12
C THR A 138 19.56 -18.62 18.75
N TRP A 139 19.66 -18.93 17.46
CA TRP A 139 19.95 -20.28 17.03
C TRP A 139 21.23 -20.76 17.70
N ASP A 140 21.21 -21.98 18.25
CA ASP A 140 22.47 -22.61 18.62
C ASP A 140 23.31 -22.86 17.36
N LYS A 141 24.62 -23.01 17.55
CA LYS A 141 25.57 -23.15 16.44
C LYS A 141 25.18 -24.27 15.47
N ILE A 142 24.57 -25.35 15.95
CA ILE A 142 24.20 -26.51 15.13
C ILE A 142 23.00 -26.17 14.25
N THR A 143 21.93 -25.62 14.82
CA THR A 143 20.75 -25.18 14.06
C THR A 143 21.11 -24.08 13.06
N ALA A 144 21.96 -23.14 13.45
CA ALA A 144 22.43 -22.08 12.55
C ALA A 144 23.19 -22.63 11.35
N CYS A 145 24.07 -23.62 11.56
CA CYS A 145 24.78 -24.28 10.46
C CYS A 145 23.84 -25.09 9.56
N GLN A 146 22.86 -25.81 10.10
CA GLN A 146 21.91 -26.60 9.31
C GLN A 146 21.02 -25.74 8.40
N GLU A 147 20.53 -24.61 8.90
CA GLU A 147 19.71 -23.68 8.11
C GLU A 147 20.55 -22.91 7.08
N ALA A 148 21.81 -22.60 7.40
CA ALA A 148 22.76 -22.05 6.43
C ALA A 148 23.03 -23.02 5.27
N GLU A 149 23.12 -24.33 5.53
CA GLU A 149 23.25 -25.37 4.49
C GLU A 149 22.01 -25.50 3.61
N ARG A 150 20.81 -25.25 4.15
CA ARG A 150 19.55 -25.23 3.38
C ARG A 150 19.43 -24.00 2.49
N CYS A 151 20.14 -22.92 2.82
CA CYS A 151 20.09 -21.69 2.05
C CYS A 151 20.91 -21.83 0.75
N LEU A 152 20.21 -22.01 -0.37
CA LEU A 152 20.79 -22.04 -1.73
C LEU A 152 21.60 -20.80 -2.13
N ARG A 153 21.60 -19.76 -1.28
CA ARG A 153 22.22 -18.45 -1.50
C ARG A 153 23.34 -18.14 -0.51
N CYS A 154 23.61 -19.02 0.45
CA CYS A 154 24.70 -18.82 1.41
C CYS A 154 26.02 -19.25 0.76
N GLU A 155 26.90 -18.29 0.52
CA GLU A 155 28.26 -18.53 -0.01
C GLU A 155 29.19 -19.15 1.05
N TYR A 156 28.75 -19.20 2.32
CA TYR A 156 29.47 -19.77 3.45
C TYR A 156 29.29 -21.31 3.51
N LYS A 157 29.53 -21.99 2.39
CA LYS A 157 29.67 -23.46 2.39
C LYS A 157 31.05 -23.80 2.94
N LYS A 158 31.08 -24.17 4.22
CA LYS A 158 32.18 -24.79 4.99
C LYS A 158 33.52 -24.85 4.24
N GLU A 159 34.39 -23.87 4.50
CA GLU A 159 35.82 -24.14 4.46
C GLU A 159 36.09 -25.03 5.68
N GLU A 160 36.16 -26.34 5.46
CA GLU A 160 36.52 -27.31 6.49
C GLU A 160 37.97 -27.06 6.93
N GLU A 161 38.15 -27.07 8.25
CA GLU A 161 39.39 -26.91 9.00
C GLU A 161 40.53 -27.74 8.39
N SER A 162 41.51 -27.05 7.79
CA SER A 162 42.84 -27.59 7.52
C SER A 162 43.83 -26.96 8.47
N GLU A 163 43.67 -27.23 9.77
CA GLU A 163 44.64 -26.83 10.78
C GLU A 163 44.66 -27.83 11.95
N GLU A 164 45.03 -29.08 11.66
CA GLU A 164 45.74 -29.93 12.62
C GLU A 164 46.94 -30.57 11.91
N LEU A 165 48.13 -30.09 12.31
CA LEU A 165 49.45 -30.66 12.07
C LEU A 165 49.94 -31.26 13.39
#